data_AF-A0ABD2ZGU5-F1
#
_entry.id   AF-A0ABD2ZGU5-F1
#
_cell.length_a   1.000
_cell.length_b   1.000
_cell.length_c   1.000
_cell.angle_alpha   90.00
_cell.angle_beta   90.00
_cell.angle_gamma   90.00
#
_symmetry.space_group_name_H-M   'P 1'
#
loop_
_entity.id
_entity.type
_entity.pdbx_description
1 polymer ?
#
loop_
_entity_poly.entity_id
_entity_poly.type
_entity_poly.pdbx_seq_one_letter_code
_entity_poly.pdbx_strand_id
1 'polypeptide(L)'
;MATFSAAHLACAFGILGNMVSFLVYLAPMPTFYRIYKKKSTEGFQSIPYSVALFSAMLYLYYAHLKKNVIILVTINSVGCAIETIYLTLFVIYATREAKVHVVLSPMKVIRTSSVEFMPLSLSFFLTLCAVMWFFYGFLIKDYYIAAPNILGFAFGIMQMVLYANYRENKKPLVLPEAYDVKEVTVTVIQVNGSQENQLADCNACTKAINGP
;
A
#
# COMPACT_ATOMS: atom_id res chain seq x y z
N MET A 1 29.92 -32.02 -13.99
CA MET A 1 30.27 -30.71 -13.40
C MET A 1 29.14 -29.68 -13.52
N ALA A 2 28.52 -29.46 -14.69
CA ALA A 2 27.45 -28.46 -14.86
C ALA A 2 26.18 -28.70 -14.01
N THR A 3 25.73 -29.96 -13.88
CA THR A 3 24.56 -30.32 -13.07
C THR A 3 24.77 -30.09 -11.56
N PHE A 4 25.99 -30.35 -11.08
CA PHE A 4 26.38 -30.07 -9.71
C PHE A 4 26.34 -28.55 -9.43
N SER A 5 26.85 -27.73 -10.35
CA SER A 5 26.79 -26.26 -10.24
C SER A 5 25.34 -25.74 -10.20
N ALA A 6 24.46 -26.25 -11.07
CA ALA A 6 23.06 -25.83 -11.11
C ALA A 6 22.30 -26.12 -9.81
N ALA A 7 22.56 -27.27 -9.16
CA ALA A 7 21.94 -27.62 -7.89
C ALA A 7 22.36 -26.70 -6.73
N HIS A 8 23.65 -26.33 -6.67
CA HIS A 8 24.15 -25.38 -5.67
C HIS A 8 23.54 -24.00 -5.88
N LEU A 9 23.45 -23.57 -7.13
CA LEU A 9 22.86 -22.28 -7.49
C LEU A 9 21.35 -22.25 -7.18
N ALA A 10 20.62 -23.34 -7.45
CA ALA A 10 19.22 -23.47 -7.07
C ALA A 10 19.05 -23.40 -5.55
N CYS A 11 19.90 -24.08 -4.78
CA CYS A 11 19.90 -24.00 -3.32
C CYS A 11 20.15 -22.56 -2.84
N ALA A 12 21.14 -21.87 -3.39
CA ALA A 12 21.48 -20.50 -3.04
C ALA A 12 20.30 -19.53 -3.32
N PHE A 13 19.72 -19.58 -4.53
CA PHE A 13 18.55 -18.77 -4.87
C PHE A 13 17.33 -19.13 -4.01
N GLY A 14 17.17 -20.40 -3.66
CA GLY A 14 16.12 -20.86 -2.76
C GLY A 14 16.23 -20.27 -1.34
N ILE A 15 17.43 -20.28 -0.77
CA ILE A 15 17.72 -19.72 0.55
C ILE A 15 17.54 -18.19 0.54
N LEU A 16 18.12 -17.51 -0.46
CA LEU A 16 17.96 -16.05 -0.62
C LEU A 16 16.49 -15.67 -0.84
N GLY A 17 15.77 -16.43 -1.66
CA GLY A 17 14.34 -16.27 -1.88
C GLY A 17 13.55 -16.39 -0.57
N ASN A 18 13.84 -17.39 0.27
CA ASN A 18 13.23 -17.54 1.59
C ASN A 18 13.49 -16.31 2.49
N MET A 19 14.74 -15.82 2.53
CA MET A 19 15.09 -14.64 3.33
C MET A 19 14.31 -13.39 2.89
N VAL A 20 14.28 -13.10 1.59
CA VAL A 20 13.56 -11.94 1.06
C VAL A 20 12.06 -12.09 1.23
N SER A 21 11.49 -13.27 0.98
CA SER A 21 10.07 -13.54 1.19
C SER A 21 9.65 -13.35 2.64
N PHE A 22 10.48 -13.75 3.60
CA PHE A 22 10.22 -13.51 5.02
C PHE A 22 10.11 -12.00 5.32
N LEU A 23 11.04 -11.19 4.80
CA LEU A 23 10.98 -9.73 4.94
C LEU A 23 9.72 -9.13 4.30
N VAL A 24 9.29 -9.65 3.15
CA VAL A 24 8.05 -9.25 2.47
C VAL A 24 6.82 -9.59 3.34
N TYR A 25 6.78 -10.75 3.98
CA TYR A 25 5.70 -11.10 4.91
C TYR A 25 5.63 -10.18 6.13
N LEU A 26 6.74 -9.56 6.55
CA LEU A 26 6.75 -8.59 7.64
C LEU A 26 6.36 -7.17 7.20
N ALA A 27 6.26 -6.90 5.90
CA ALA A 27 5.94 -5.56 5.39
C ALA A 27 4.63 -4.97 5.93
N PRO A 28 3.54 -5.74 6.17
CA PRO A 28 2.31 -5.23 6.77
C PRO A 28 2.39 -4.99 8.30
N MET A 29 3.48 -5.38 8.97
CA MET A 29 3.61 -5.27 10.43
C MET A 29 3.36 -3.86 10.97
N PRO A 30 3.87 -2.76 10.37
CA PRO A 30 3.57 -1.40 10.85
C PRO A 30 2.06 -1.07 10.79
N THR A 31 1.37 -1.54 9.75
CA THR A 31 -0.08 -1.39 9.60
C THR A 31 -0.82 -2.13 10.71
N PHE A 32 -0.45 -3.38 11.00
CA PHE A 32 -1.08 -4.15 12.07
C PHE A 32 -0.77 -3.61 13.47
N TYR A 33 0.43 -3.05 13.68
CA TYR A 33 0.76 -2.35 14.91
C TYR A 33 -0.16 -1.13 15.13
N ARG A 34 -0.47 -0.38 14.06
CA ARG A 34 -1.44 0.73 14.10
C ARG A 34 -2.85 0.23 14.44
N ILE A 35 -3.32 -0.84 13.80
CA ILE A 35 -4.62 -1.47 14.10
C ILE A 35 -4.69 -1.89 15.58
N TYR A 36 -3.62 -2.51 16.10
CA TYR A 36 -3.55 -2.93 17.50
C TYR A 36 -3.62 -1.75 18.48
N LYS A 37 -2.90 -0.66 18.20
CA LYS A 37 -2.89 0.54 19.05
C LYS A 37 -4.22 1.29 19.02
N LYS A 38 -4.85 1.37 17.84
CA LYS A 38 -6.09 2.11 17.61
C LYS A 38 -7.35 1.31 17.90
N LYS A 39 -7.25 -0.01 18.06
CA LYS A 39 -8.36 -0.93 18.32
C LYS A 39 -9.46 -0.85 17.24
N SER A 40 -9.08 -0.48 16.02
CA SER A 40 -9.95 -0.33 14.86
C SER A 40 -9.14 -0.59 13.59
N THR A 41 -9.79 -1.12 12.56
CA THR A 41 -9.15 -1.36 11.25
C THR A 41 -8.99 -0.09 10.42
N GLU A 42 -9.46 1.07 10.87
CA GLU A 42 -9.28 2.38 10.20
C GLU A 42 -9.60 2.39 8.69
N GLY A 43 -10.46 1.47 8.22
CA GLY A 43 -10.80 1.31 6.79
C GLY A 43 -9.80 0.49 5.96
N PHE A 44 -8.73 -0.06 6.57
CA PHE A 44 -7.84 -1.02 5.91
C PHE A 44 -8.64 -2.24 5.42
N GLN A 45 -8.18 -2.82 4.31
CA GLN A 45 -8.84 -3.95 3.66
C GLN A 45 -8.21 -5.28 4.09
N SER A 46 -9.01 -6.32 4.30
CA SER A 46 -8.51 -7.68 4.62
C SER A 46 -8.20 -8.53 3.39
N ILE A 47 -8.72 -8.16 2.22
CA ILE A 47 -8.57 -8.87 0.95
C ILE A 47 -7.13 -9.33 0.66
N PRO A 48 -6.08 -8.47 0.77
CA PRO A 48 -4.72 -8.89 0.46
C PRO A 48 -4.24 -10.06 1.32
N TYR A 49 -4.60 -10.09 2.61
CA TYR A 49 -4.19 -11.15 3.55
C TYR A 49 -4.93 -12.46 3.28
N SER A 50 -6.23 -12.40 2.95
CA SER A 50 -7.01 -13.58 2.56
C SER A 50 -6.49 -14.22 1.27
N VAL A 51 -6.17 -13.39 0.27
CA VAL A 51 -5.60 -13.86 -1.00
C VAL A 51 -4.20 -14.45 -0.80
N ALA A 52 -3.37 -13.81 0.02
CA ALA A 52 -2.02 -14.31 0.34
C ALA A 52 -2.07 -15.67 1.07
N LEU A 53 -2.95 -15.82 2.06
CA LEU A 53 -3.16 -17.09 2.76
C LEU A 53 -3.59 -18.20 1.80
N PHE A 54 -4.57 -17.93 0.94
CA PHE A 54 -5.04 -18.89 -0.07
C PHE A 54 -3.91 -19.28 -1.05
N SER A 55 -3.13 -18.31 -1.52
CA SER A 55 -1.96 -18.56 -2.37
C SER A 55 -0.92 -19.45 -1.67
N ALA A 56 -0.62 -19.19 -0.39
CA ALA A 56 0.35 -19.98 0.37
C ALA A 56 -0.11 -21.43 0.53
N MET A 57 -1.40 -21.65 0.79
CA MET A 57 -1.99 -23.00 0.84
C MET A 57 -1.88 -23.74 -0.50
N LEU A 58 -2.10 -23.05 -1.63
CA LEU A 58 -1.92 -23.64 -2.96
C LEU A 58 -0.48 -24.05 -3.23
N TYR A 59 0.50 -23.23 -2.83
CA TYR A 59 1.91 -23.59 -2.98
C TYR A 59 2.33 -24.76 -2.08
N LEU A 60 1.78 -24.86 -0.87
CA LEU A 60 1.99 -26.04 0.00
C LEU A 60 1.39 -27.30 -0.62
N TYR A 61 0.18 -27.20 -1.18
CA TYR A 61 -0.45 -28.31 -1.89
C TYR A 61 0.36 -28.73 -3.13
N TYR A 62 0.83 -27.76 -3.91
CA TYR A 62 1.73 -27.99 -5.04
C TYR A 62 3.02 -28.72 -4.61
N ALA A 63 3.64 -28.27 -3.52
CA ALA A 63 4.85 -28.87 -2.98
C ALA A 63 4.62 -30.33 -2.51
N HIS A 64 3.45 -30.60 -1.92
CA HIS A 64 3.05 -31.95 -1.53
C HIS A 64 2.97 -32.90 -2.73
N LEU A 65 2.48 -32.42 -3.88
CA LEU A 65 2.41 -33.20 -5.12
C LEU A 65 3.79 -33.50 -5.72
N LYS A 66 4.74 -32.56 -5.65
CA LYS A 66 6.08 -32.70 -6.27
C LYS A 66 7.16 -33.38 -5.42
N LYS A 67 6.91 -33.63 -4.12
CA LYS A 67 7.76 -34.34 -3.13
C LYS A 67 9.24 -33.91 -2.96
N ASN A 68 9.81 -33.04 -3.79
CA ASN A 68 11.24 -32.66 -3.77
C ASN A 68 11.50 -31.13 -3.67
N VAL A 69 10.51 -30.33 -3.28
CA VAL A 69 10.60 -28.85 -3.24
C VAL A 69 10.50 -28.31 -1.80
N ILE A 70 11.38 -28.81 -0.91
CA ILE A 70 11.38 -28.48 0.53
C ILE A 70 11.50 -26.97 0.79
N ILE A 71 12.33 -26.27 0.01
CA ILE A 71 12.53 -24.81 0.08
C ILE A 71 11.23 -24.02 -0.12
N LEU A 72 10.29 -24.56 -0.90
CA LEU A 72 8.98 -23.94 -1.12
C LEU A 72 8.03 -24.23 0.05
N VAL A 73 8.14 -25.41 0.67
CA VAL A 73 7.36 -25.79 1.85
C VAL A 73 7.69 -24.88 3.03
N THR A 74 8.98 -24.64 3.29
CA THR A 74 9.42 -23.84 4.45
C THR A 74 8.84 -22.44 4.42
N ILE A 75 8.99 -21.72 3.30
CA ILE A 75 8.54 -20.32 3.21
C ILE A 75 7.02 -20.19 3.27
N ASN A 76 6.28 -21.07 2.59
CA ASN A 76 4.82 -20.98 2.53
C ASN A 76 4.19 -21.44 3.85
N SER A 77 4.85 -22.31 4.62
CA SER A 77 4.41 -22.67 5.97
C SER A 77 4.52 -21.47 6.93
N VAL A 78 5.65 -20.75 6.87
CA VAL A 78 5.85 -19.52 7.64
C VAL A 78 4.86 -18.43 7.21
N GLY A 79 4.68 -18.24 5.90
CA GLY A 79 3.71 -17.30 5.34
C GLY A 79 2.29 -17.61 5.80
N CYS A 80 1.88 -18.88 5.75
CA CYS A 80 0.56 -19.32 6.23
C CYS A 80 0.33 -18.97 7.71
N ALA A 81 1.32 -19.19 8.57
CA ALA A 81 1.24 -18.83 9.98
C ALA A 81 1.10 -17.30 10.19
N ILE A 82 1.94 -16.51 9.51
CA ILE A 82 1.92 -15.04 9.59
C ILE A 82 0.58 -14.47 9.08
N GLU A 83 0.13 -14.90 7.89
CA GLU A 83 -1.12 -14.43 7.30
C GLU A 83 -2.34 -14.82 8.13
N THR A 84 -2.32 -16.01 8.76
CA THR A 84 -3.36 -16.41 9.70
C THR A 84 -3.41 -15.48 10.90
N ILE A 85 -2.27 -15.13 11.50
CA ILE A 85 -2.19 -14.16 12.61
C ILE A 85 -2.75 -12.79 12.18
N TYR A 86 -2.36 -12.31 11.01
CA TYR A 86 -2.86 -11.05 10.45
C TYR A 86 -4.38 -11.07 10.24
N LEU A 87 -4.92 -12.13 9.66
CA LEU A 87 -6.37 -12.28 9.49
C LEU A 87 -7.11 -12.38 10.82
N THR A 88 -6.59 -13.13 11.79
CA THR A 88 -7.18 -13.22 13.13
C THR A 88 -7.22 -11.85 13.81
N LEU A 89 -6.11 -11.10 13.82
CA LEU A 89 -6.06 -9.75 14.36
C LEU A 89 -7.05 -8.82 13.64
N PHE A 90 -7.12 -8.90 12.31
CA PHE A 90 -8.03 -8.11 11.52
C PHE A 90 -9.49 -8.40 11.89
N VAL A 91 -9.88 -9.67 12.02
CA VAL A 91 -11.25 -10.06 12.39
C VAL A 91 -11.61 -9.61 13.81
N ILE A 92 -10.68 -9.69 14.77
CA ILE A 92 -10.90 -9.25 16.16
C ILE A 92 -11.16 -7.74 16.24
N TYR A 93 -10.40 -6.94 15.50
CA TYR A 93 -10.50 -5.47 15.54
C TYR A 93 -11.40 -4.87 14.45
N ALA A 94 -11.98 -5.69 13.57
CA ALA A 94 -12.89 -5.24 12.52
C ALA A 94 -14.24 -4.80 13.12
N THR A 95 -14.49 -3.49 13.11
CA THR A 95 -15.77 -2.89 13.48
C THR A 95 -16.84 -3.19 12.40
N ARG A 96 -18.07 -3.54 12.81
CA ARG A 96 -19.18 -3.87 11.87
C ARG A 96 -19.53 -2.73 10.90
N GLU A 97 -19.30 -1.48 11.29
CA GLU A 97 -19.52 -0.26 10.49
C GLU A 97 -18.66 -0.20 9.21
N ALA A 98 -17.44 -0.78 9.22
CA ALA A 98 -16.56 -0.78 8.04
C ALA A 98 -16.97 -1.82 6.97
N LYS A 99 -17.80 -2.81 7.33
CA LYS A 99 -18.22 -3.86 6.38
C LYS A 99 -19.23 -3.36 5.34
N VAL A 100 -20.05 -2.36 5.67
CA VAL A 100 -21.09 -1.85 4.78
C VAL A 100 -20.54 -0.79 3.81
N HIS A 101 -19.59 0.05 4.25
CA HIS A 101 -18.98 1.08 3.39
C HIS A 101 -17.99 0.54 2.35
N VAL A 102 -17.32 -0.58 2.64
CA VAL A 102 -16.38 -1.23 1.71
C VAL A 102 -17.09 -1.93 0.55
N VAL A 103 -18.26 -2.54 0.80
CA VAL A 103 -19.05 -3.21 -0.25
C VAL A 103 -19.69 -2.20 -1.22
N LEU A 104 -19.99 -0.97 -0.76
CA LEU A 104 -20.74 0.03 -1.53
C LEU A 104 -19.89 1.14 -2.18
N SER A 105 -18.58 1.25 -1.90
CA SER A 105 -17.81 2.39 -2.40
C SER A 105 -16.36 2.11 -2.83
N PRO A 106 -16.14 1.29 -3.88
CA PRO A 106 -14.82 1.23 -4.54
C PRO A 106 -14.35 2.60 -5.06
N MET A 107 -15.27 3.56 -5.27
CA MET A 107 -14.95 4.89 -5.84
C MET A 107 -14.53 5.97 -4.83
N LYS A 108 -14.78 5.80 -3.52
CA LYS A 108 -14.48 6.87 -2.53
C LYS A 108 -13.04 6.83 -2.00
N VAL A 109 -12.32 5.74 -2.26
CA VAL A 109 -10.91 5.54 -1.86
C VAL A 109 -9.92 6.21 -2.84
N ILE A 110 -10.36 6.59 -4.04
CA ILE A 110 -9.54 7.33 -5.01
C ILE A 110 -9.24 8.77 -4.53
N ARG A 111 -10.03 9.30 -3.59
CA ARG A 111 -9.97 10.72 -3.18
C ARG A 111 -9.34 10.97 -1.80
N THR A 112 -9.05 9.94 -1.01
CA THR A 112 -8.21 10.09 0.18
C THR A 112 -6.76 9.86 -0.20
N SER A 113 -6.13 10.96 -0.63
CA SER A 113 -4.71 11.11 -0.84
C SER A 113 -3.89 10.61 0.34
N SER A 114 -3.43 9.37 0.26
CA SER A 114 -2.03 9.12 0.60
C SER A 114 -1.45 8.08 -0.33
N VAL A 115 -0.56 8.56 -1.19
CA VAL A 115 0.39 7.77 -1.97
C VAL A 115 1.49 7.18 -1.04
N GLU A 116 1.32 7.24 0.30
CA GLU A 116 2.22 6.62 1.30
C GLU A 116 2.30 5.10 1.23
N PHE A 117 1.37 4.42 0.55
CA PHE A 117 1.40 2.97 0.36
C PHE A 117 1.87 2.53 -1.03
N MET A 118 2.75 3.31 -1.66
CA MET A 118 3.63 2.80 -2.70
C MET A 118 5.07 2.83 -2.18
N PRO A 119 5.43 1.97 -1.20
CA PRO A 119 6.79 1.97 -0.70
C PRO A 119 7.66 1.47 -1.86
N LEU A 120 8.48 2.36 -2.42
CA LEU A 120 9.52 1.98 -3.38
C LEU A 120 10.30 0.77 -2.85
N SER A 121 10.58 0.76 -1.55
CA SER A 121 11.22 -0.36 -0.85
C SER A 121 10.45 -1.67 -1.00
N LEU A 122 9.11 -1.66 -0.88
CA LEU A 122 8.29 -2.87 -1.03
C LEU A 122 8.30 -3.35 -2.49
N SER A 123 8.17 -2.45 -3.45
CA SER A 123 8.26 -2.80 -4.88
C SER A 123 9.64 -3.39 -5.22
N PHE A 124 10.70 -2.83 -4.65
CA PHE A 124 12.07 -3.34 -4.77
C PHE A 124 12.20 -4.75 -4.16
N PHE A 125 11.77 -4.97 -2.91
CA PHE A 125 11.85 -6.28 -2.27
C PHE A 125 10.97 -7.32 -2.97
N LEU A 126 9.79 -6.94 -3.48
CA LEU A 126 8.94 -7.82 -4.29
C LEU A 126 9.61 -8.19 -5.62
N THR A 127 10.29 -7.24 -6.27
CA THR A 127 11.04 -7.50 -7.50
C THR A 127 12.21 -8.43 -7.23
N LEU A 128 12.99 -8.20 -6.16
CA LEU A 128 14.06 -9.11 -5.73
C LEU A 128 13.51 -10.50 -5.43
N CYS A 129 12.38 -10.59 -4.71
CA CYS A 129 11.70 -11.84 -4.41
C CYS A 129 11.36 -12.60 -5.70
N ALA A 130 10.73 -11.93 -6.67
CA ALA A 130 10.37 -12.50 -7.95
C ALA A 130 11.60 -13.01 -8.73
N VAL A 131 12.71 -12.25 -8.74
CA VAL A 131 13.97 -12.67 -9.39
C VAL A 131 14.53 -13.94 -8.73
N MET A 132 14.59 -14.00 -7.40
CA MET A 132 15.12 -15.17 -6.67
C MET A 132 14.29 -16.43 -6.97
N TRP A 133 12.95 -16.32 -6.92
CA TRP A 133 12.06 -17.45 -7.17
C TRP A 133 11.97 -17.84 -8.65
N PHE A 134 12.14 -16.89 -9.57
CA PHE A 134 12.29 -17.18 -10.99
C PHE A 134 13.52 -18.04 -11.26
N PHE A 135 14.71 -17.62 -10.79
CA PHE A 135 15.94 -18.39 -11.00
C PHE A 135 15.91 -19.72 -10.26
N TYR A 136 15.35 -19.77 -9.05
CA TYR A 136 15.11 -21.04 -8.35
C TYR A 136 14.28 -22.00 -9.23
N GLY A 137 13.09 -21.58 -9.68
CA GLY A 137 12.21 -22.38 -10.54
C GLY A 137 12.86 -22.79 -11.85
N PHE A 138 13.56 -21.86 -12.52
CA PHE A 138 14.27 -22.11 -13.77
C PHE A 138 15.37 -23.18 -13.60
N LEU A 139 16.19 -23.09 -12.55
CA LEU A 139 17.30 -24.00 -12.31
C LEU A 139 16.85 -25.41 -11.92
N ILE A 140 15.71 -25.54 -11.24
CA ILE A 140 15.09 -26.84 -10.94
C ILE A 140 14.19 -27.36 -12.08
N LYS A 141 14.16 -26.66 -13.23
CA LYS A 141 13.29 -26.95 -14.39
C LYS A 141 11.81 -27.04 -14.02
N ASP A 142 11.38 -26.17 -13.12
CA ASP A 142 10.00 -26.04 -12.68
C ASP A 142 9.37 -24.75 -13.19
N TYR A 143 8.74 -24.86 -14.36
CA TYR A 143 8.08 -23.74 -15.02
C TYR A 143 6.85 -23.23 -14.27
N TYR A 144 6.20 -24.06 -13.44
CA TYR A 144 5.05 -23.62 -12.64
C TYR A 144 5.46 -22.63 -11.55
N ILE A 145 6.68 -22.77 -11.04
CA ILE A 145 7.27 -21.80 -10.11
C ILE A 145 7.81 -20.59 -10.87
N ALA A 146 8.49 -20.79 -12.01
CA ALA A 146 9.11 -19.69 -12.74
C ALA A 146 8.09 -18.73 -13.40
N ALA A 147 7.03 -19.26 -14.02
CA ALA A 147 6.07 -18.48 -14.81
C ALA A 147 5.37 -17.34 -14.04
N PRO A 148 4.76 -17.55 -12.86
CA PRO A 148 4.13 -16.46 -12.12
C PRO A 148 5.14 -15.39 -11.65
N ASN A 149 6.40 -15.79 -11.43
CA ASN A 149 7.46 -14.86 -11.04
C ASN A 149 7.92 -13.95 -12.18
N ILE A 150 7.74 -14.34 -13.45
CA ILE A 150 7.96 -13.45 -14.60
C ILE A 150 6.97 -12.29 -14.57
N LEU A 151 5.69 -12.57 -14.29
CA LEU A 151 4.66 -11.54 -14.15
C LEU A 151 4.95 -10.62 -12.95
N GLY A 152 5.34 -11.21 -11.82
CA GLY A 152 5.75 -10.45 -10.63
C GLY A 152 6.94 -9.51 -10.92
N PHE A 153 7.93 -10.00 -11.65
CA PHE A 153 9.06 -9.19 -12.09
C PHE A 153 8.62 -8.05 -13.03
N ALA A 154 7.80 -8.34 -14.04
CA ALA A 154 7.31 -7.33 -14.98
C ALA A 154 6.50 -6.23 -14.28
N PHE A 155 5.59 -6.59 -13.38
CA PHE A 155 4.84 -5.62 -12.58
C PHE A 155 5.73 -4.85 -11.61
N GLY A 156 6.73 -5.47 -11.00
CA GLY A 156 7.71 -4.81 -10.14
C GLY A 156 8.53 -3.74 -10.88
N ILE A 157 9.08 -4.09 -12.05
CA ILE A 157 9.80 -3.13 -12.90
C ILE A 157 8.88 -1.99 -13.33
N MET A 158 7.66 -2.31 -13.79
CA MET A 158 6.67 -1.32 -14.19
C MET A 158 6.35 -0.34 -13.05
N GLN A 159 6.18 -0.83 -11.83
CA GLN A 159 5.94 0.01 -10.65
C GLN A 159 7.13 0.92 -10.32
N MET A 160 8.37 0.42 -10.40
CA MET A 160 9.57 1.22 -10.14
C MET A 160 9.76 2.32 -11.21
N VAL A 161 9.50 2.00 -12.48
CA VAL A 161 9.57 2.98 -13.59
C VAL A 161 8.49 4.04 -13.45
N LEU A 162 7.24 3.64 -13.18
CA LEU A 162 6.15 4.59 -12.93
C LEU A 162 6.45 5.49 -11.74
N TYR A 163 7.02 4.94 -10.66
CA TYR A 163 7.43 5.72 -9.50
C TYR A 163 8.55 6.71 -9.85
N ALA A 164 9.57 6.30 -10.60
CA ALA A 164 10.65 7.19 -11.03
C ALA A 164 10.12 8.37 -11.85
N ASN A 165 9.29 8.08 -12.87
CA ASN A 165 8.65 9.11 -13.69
C ASN A 165 7.74 10.03 -12.85
N TYR A 166 6.94 9.47 -11.94
CA TYR A 166 6.06 10.26 -11.07
C TYR A 166 6.84 11.13 -10.07
N ARG A 167 7.93 10.60 -9.49
CA ARG A 167 8.80 11.32 -8.55
C ARG A 167 9.48 12.51 -9.23
N GLU A 168 9.94 12.34 -10.47
CA GLU A 168 10.56 13.42 -11.25
C GLU A 168 9.53 14.49 -11.65
N ASN A 169 8.29 14.10 -11.91
CA ASN A 169 7.19 15.03 -12.20
C ASN A 169 6.62 15.71 -10.94
N LYS A 170 6.87 15.14 -9.74
CA LYS A 170 6.82 15.87 -8.49
C LYS A 170 8.05 16.76 -8.36
N LYS A 171 8.11 17.83 -9.14
CA LYS A 171 8.63 19.09 -8.58
C LYS A 171 7.90 19.28 -7.24
N PRO A 172 8.57 19.66 -6.14
CA PRO A 172 7.83 20.00 -4.95
C PRO A 172 6.78 21.00 -5.43
N LEU A 173 5.50 20.70 -5.17
CA LEU A 173 4.56 21.79 -5.05
C LEU A 173 5.23 22.65 -3.99
N VAL A 174 5.89 23.70 -4.45
CA VAL A 174 6.11 24.88 -3.66
C VAL A 174 4.68 25.21 -3.24
N LEU A 175 4.28 24.70 -2.06
CA LEU A 175 3.38 25.46 -1.22
C LEU A 175 4.00 26.85 -1.28
N PRO A 176 3.32 27.86 -1.86
CA PRO A 176 3.89 29.18 -1.95
C PRO A 176 4.48 29.48 -0.59
N GLU A 177 5.81 29.58 -0.58
CA GLU A 177 6.62 29.86 0.58
C GLU A 177 6.05 31.15 1.15
N ALA A 178 5.23 31.03 2.21
CA ALA A 178 4.36 32.08 2.71
C ALA A 178 3.58 32.83 1.61
N TYR A 179 2.32 32.47 1.37
CA TYR A 179 1.39 33.48 0.83
C TYR A 179 1.47 34.68 1.78
N ASP A 180 1.96 35.81 1.27
CA ASP A 180 2.23 37.00 2.08
C ASP A 180 0.93 37.40 2.80
N VAL A 181 0.89 37.09 4.09
CA VAL A 181 -0.28 37.31 4.95
C VAL A 181 -0.70 38.78 4.89
N LYS A 182 0.21 39.69 4.52
CA LYS A 182 -0.07 41.12 4.33
C LYS A 182 -1.10 41.41 3.24
N GLU A 183 -1.10 40.69 2.12
CA GLU A 183 -2.03 41.01 1.02
C GLU A 183 -3.45 40.48 1.30
N VAL A 184 -3.57 39.33 1.99
CA VAL A 184 -4.86 38.79 2.46
C VAL A 184 -5.42 39.59 3.63
N THR A 185 -4.59 40.04 4.57
CA THR A 185 -5.08 40.91 5.66
C THR A 185 -5.54 42.26 5.15
N VAL A 186 -4.85 42.87 4.18
CA VAL A 186 -5.27 44.15 3.59
C VAL A 186 -6.60 44.02 2.84
N THR A 187 -6.80 42.93 2.08
CA THR A 187 -8.07 42.68 1.39
C THR A 187 -9.21 42.38 2.36
N VAL A 188 -8.99 41.60 3.42
CA VAL A 188 -10.02 41.31 4.44
C VAL A 188 -10.40 42.57 5.23
N ILE A 189 -9.44 43.44 5.56
CA ILE A 189 -9.71 44.71 6.27
C ILE A 189 -10.50 45.68 5.37
N GLN A 190 -10.15 45.79 4.08
CA GLN A 190 -10.89 46.63 3.12
C GLN A 190 -12.33 46.12 2.90
N VAL A 191 -12.53 44.80 2.79
CA VAL A 191 -13.86 44.21 2.62
C VAL A 191 -14.73 44.44 3.86
N ASN A 192 -14.19 44.20 5.06
CA ASN A 192 -14.94 44.46 6.30
C ASN A 192 -15.29 45.94 6.49
N GLY A 193 -14.36 46.86 6.18
CA GLY A 193 -14.64 48.30 6.22
C GLY A 193 -15.71 48.75 5.21
N SER A 194 -15.79 48.12 4.04
CA SER A 194 -16.84 48.42 3.05
C SER A 194 -18.22 47.89 3.47
N GLN A 195 -18.27 46.74 4.14
CA GLN A 195 -19.53 46.17 4.63
C GLN A 195 -20.08 46.94 5.83
N GLU A 196 -19.22 47.48 6.70
CA GLU A 196 -19.64 48.31 7.83
C GLU A 196 -20.25 49.64 7.35
N ASN A 197 -19.67 50.24 6.30
CA ASN A 197 -20.25 51.43 5.65
C ASN A 197 -21.58 51.13 4.92
N GLN A 198 -21.69 50.01 4.21
CA GLN A 198 -22.95 49.61 3.58
C GLN A 198 -24.06 49.29 4.60
N LEU A 199 -23.69 48.70 5.75
CA LEU A 199 -24.65 48.43 6.82
C LEU A 199 -25.07 49.74 7.54
N ALA A 200 -24.16 50.70 7.69
CA ALA A 200 -24.48 52.04 8.20
C ALA A 200 -25.44 52.80 7.25
N ASP A 201 -25.21 52.74 5.93
CA ASP A 201 -26.09 53.35 4.92
C ASP A 201 -27.47 52.66 4.86
N CYS A 202 -27.50 51.33 4.97
CA CYS A 202 -28.77 50.57 5.01
C CYS A 202 -29.59 50.89 6.28
N ASN A 203 -28.91 51.07 7.42
CA ASN A 203 -29.55 51.45 8.68
C ASN A 203 -29.99 52.93 8.69
N ALA A 204 -29.23 53.83 8.05
CA ALA A 204 -29.62 55.22 7.86
C ALA A 204 -30.85 55.35 6.94
N CYS A 205 -30.90 54.58 5.85
CA CYS A 205 -32.06 54.54 4.95
C CYS A 205 -33.30 53.97 5.64
N THR A 206 -33.14 52.96 6.49
CA THR A 206 -34.23 52.38 7.29
C THR A 206 -34.78 53.37 8.34
N LYS A 207 -33.92 54.20 8.93
CA LYS A 207 -34.33 55.29 9.84
C LYS A 207 -35.04 56.44 9.12
N ALA A 208 -34.73 56.70 7.86
CA ALA A 208 -35.39 57.74 7.06
C ALA A 208 -36.80 57.33 6.58
N ILE A 209 -37.05 56.02 6.41
CA ILE A 209 -38.35 55.49 6.00
C ILE A 209 -39.31 55.38 7.20
N ASN A 210 -38.78 55.07 8.38
CA ASN A 210 -39.55 54.93 9.62
C ASN A 210 -39.43 56.18 10.52
N GLY A 211 -39.71 57.37 9.96
CA GLY A 211 -39.67 58.64 10.72
C GLY A 211 -40.40 58.56 12.08
N PRO A 212 -40.09 59.47 13.02
CA PRO A 212 -40.48 59.37 14.43
C PRO A 212 -41.99 59.21 14.66
#